data_AF-A0A426UK39-F1
#
_entry.id   AF-A0A426UK39-F1
#
_cell.length_a   1.000
_cell.length_b   1.000
_cell.length_c   1.000
_cell.angle_alpha   90.00
_cell.angle_beta   90.00
_cell.angle_gamma   90.00
#
_symmetry.space_group_name_H-M   'P 1'
#
loop_
_entity.id
_entity.type
_entity.pdbx_description
1 polymer ?
#
loop_
_entity_poly.entity_id
_entity_poly.type
_entity_poly.pdbx_seq_one_letter_code
_entity_poly.pdbx_strand_id
1 'polypeptide(L)' 'MTDQTPICSAKGCHVDAVWVLAWNNPKIHTPERRKTWLACEEHREHLSQFLGVRGFLKDVVKFEDWQAPEGA' A
#
# COMPACT_ATOMS: atom_id res chain seq x y z
N MET A 1 -6.79 23.07 -9.33
CA MET A 1 -6.77 21.99 -8.32
C MET A 1 -5.57 21.15 -8.69
N THR A 2 -4.52 21.11 -7.86
CA THR A 2 -3.32 20.33 -8.17
C THR A 2 -3.68 18.85 -8.06
N ASP A 3 -3.85 18.23 -9.22
CA ASP A 3 -3.92 16.78 -9.41
C ASP A 3 -2.55 16.22 -9.02
N GLN A 4 -2.38 15.98 -7.72
CA GLN A 4 -1.10 15.54 -7.18
C GLN A 4 -1.10 14.02 -7.25
N THR A 5 -0.44 13.48 -8.26
CA THR A 5 -0.32 12.02 -8.43
C THR A 5 0.23 11.42 -7.14
N PRO A 6 -0.42 10.38 -6.59
CA PRO A 6 0.06 9.72 -5.39
C PRO A 6 1.50 9.23 -5.58
N ILE A 7 2.35 9.45 -4.58
CA ILE A 7 3.77 9.08 -4.64
C ILE A 7 4.00 7.73 -3.95
N CYS A 8 4.94 6.95 -4.49
CA CYS A 8 5.37 5.69 -3.91
C CYS A 8 5.84 5.85 -2.45
N SER A 9 5.40 4.94 -1.57
CA SER A 9 5.77 4.88 -0.15
C SER A 9 7.18 4.31 0.10
N ALA A 10 7.86 3.82 -0.93
CA ALA A 10 9.24 3.36 -0.80
C ALA A 10 10.14 4.54 -0.40
N LYS A 11 11.02 4.32 0.56
CA LYS A 11 11.89 5.37 1.12
C LYS A 11 12.73 6.00 0.00
N GLY A 12 12.58 7.31 -0.19
CA GLY A 12 13.34 8.08 -1.19
C GLY A 12 12.84 7.91 -2.64
N CYS A 13 11.72 7.22 -2.85
CA CYS A 13 11.08 7.15 -4.16
C CYS A 13 10.13 8.34 -4.33
N HIS A 14 10.20 8.98 -5.50
CA HIS A 14 9.30 10.08 -5.89
C HIS A 14 8.52 9.76 -7.17
N VAL A 15 8.48 8.48 -7.56
CA VAL A 15 7.75 8.01 -8.73
C VAL A 15 6.27 7.86 -8.38
N ASP A 16 5.43 8.12 -9.37
CA ASP A 16 3.99 7.95 -9.31
C ASP A 16 3.62 6.51 -8.92
N ALA A 17 2.73 6.39 -7.95
CA ALA A 17 2.21 5.12 -7.49
C ALA A 17 1.02 4.68 -8.33
N VAL A 18 1.09 3.43 -8.77
CA VAL A 18 0.04 2.77 -9.58
C VAL A 18 -0.50 1.51 -8.88
N TRP A 19 0.02 1.18 -7.70
CA TRP A 19 -0.39 0.06 -6.86
C TRP A 19 -0.70 0.49 -5.43
N VAL A 20 -1.64 -0.21 -4.81
CA VAL A 20 -1.96 -0.15 -3.38
C VAL A 20 -1.69 -1.51 -2.76
N LEU A 21 -0.89 -1.51 -1.70
CA LEU A 21 -0.66 -2.68 -0.86
C LEU A 21 -1.45 -2.49 0.43
N ALA A 22 -2.54 -3.24 0.57
CA ALA A 22 -3.30 -3.29 1.80
C ALA A 22 -2.64 -4.25 2.79
N TRP A 23 -2.43 -3.80 4.01
CA TRP A 23 -1.73 -4.58 5.03
C TRP A 23 -2.32 -4.39 6.43
N ASN A 24 -2.08 -5.37 7.30
CA ASN A 24 -2.48 -5.36 8.70
C ASN A 24 -1.39 -6.01 9.55
N ASN A 25 -0.96 -5.31 10.60
CA ASN A 25 -0.08 -5.88 11.62
C ASN A 25 -0.94 -6.35 12.82
N PRO A 26 -1.20 -7.65 12.97
CA PRO A 26 -2.11 -8.17 13.99
C PRO A 26 -1.59 -7.96 15.42
N LYS A 27 -0.31 -7.59 15.60
CA LYS A 27 0.25 -7.27 16.92
C LYS A 27 -0.26 -5.93 17.47
N ILE A 28 -0.73 -5.03 16.60
CA ILE A 28 -1.08 -3.65 16.97
C ILE A 28 -2.40 -3.14 16.36
N HIS A 29 -3.01 -3.91 15.46
CA HIS A 29 -4.22 -3.53 14.73
C HIS A 29 -5.30 -4.59 14.91
N THR A 30 -6.56 -4.15 14.98
CA THR A 30 -7.70 -5.05 14.95
C THR A 30 -7.74 -5.81 13.61
N PRO A 31 -8.37 -7.00 13.55
CA PRO A 31 -8.47 -7.78 12.33
C PRO A 31 -9.21 -7.07 11.19
N GLU A 32 -10.08 -6.09 11.47
CA GLU A 32 -10.76 -5.30 10.44
C GLU A 32 -9.91 -4.15 9.90
N ARG A 33 -8.98 -3.59 10.69
CA ARG A 33 -8.20 -2.42 10.26
C ARG A 33 -7.25 -2.78 9.11
N ARG A 34 -7.26 -1.99 8.04
CA ARG A 34 -6.28 -2.12 6.93
C ARG A 34 -5.56 -0.79 6.77
N LYS A 35 -4.24 -0.83 6.74
CA LYS A 35 -3.41 0.27 6.30
C LYS A 35 -3.04 0.06 4.84
N THR A 36 -2.69 1.15 4.17
CA THR A 36 -2.28 1.13 2.76
C THR A 36 -0.86 1.68 2.62
N TRP A 37 -0.09 1.07 1.73
CA TRP A 37 1.12 1.65 1.16
C TRP A 37 0.95 1.78 -0.34
N LEU A 38 1.47 2.86 -0.91
CA LEU A 38 1.41 3.11 -2.35
C LEU A 38 2.72 2.66 -3.00
N ALA A 39 2.66 2.08 -4.19
CA ALA A 39 3.85 1.62 -4.90
C ALA A 39 3.82 1.96 -6.39
N CYS A 40 4.97 2.35 -6.93
CA CYS A 40 5.21 2.32 -8.37
C CYS A 40 5.46 0.87 -8.83
N GLU A 41 5.51 0.66 -10.15
CA GLU A 41 5.83 -0.65 -10.76
C GLU A 41 7.11 -1.27 -10.17
N GLU A 42 8.17 -0.47 -10.04
CA GLU A 42 9.49 -0.93 -9.59
C GLU A 42 9.49 -1.41 -8.14
N HIS A 43 8.72 -0.77 -7.26
CA HIS A 43 8.76 -1.04 -5.82
C HIS A 43 7.64 -1.95 -5.32
N ARG A 44 6.66 -2.28 -6.17
CA ARG A 44 5.53 -3.16 -5.82
C ARG A 44 6.01 -4.48 -5.21
N GLU A 45 6.93 -5.16 -5.89
CA GLU A 45 7.40 -6.48 -5.47
C GLU A 45 8.19 -6.41 -4.16
N HIS A 46 9.10 -5.43 -4.03
CA HIS A 46 9.89 -5.25 -2.81
C HIS A 46 8.97 -5.02 -1.59
N LEU A 47 8.03 -4.07 -1.68
CA LEU A 47 7.12 -3.78 -0.57
C LEU A 47 6.21 -4.97 -0.25
N SER A 48 5.75 -5.70 -1.27
CA SER A 48 4.93 -6.90 -1.11
C SER A 48 5.71 -8.00 -0.39
N GLN A 49 6.97 -8.25 -0.77
CA GLN A 49 7.83 -9.23 -0.10
C GLN A 49 8.08 -8.83 1.36
N PHE A 50 8.36 -7.56 1.64
CA PHE A 50 8.57 -7.07 3.00
C PHE A 50 7.36 -7.33 3.91
N LEU A 51 6.15 -7.09 3.41
CA LEU A 51 4.90 -7.34 4.15
C LEU A 51 4.57 -8.83 4.21
N GLY A 52 4.85 -9.57 3.13
CA GLY A 52 4.59 -11.01 2.99
C GLY A 52 5.38 -11.85 3.97
N VAL A 53 6.70 -11.62 4.09
CA VAL A 53 7.54 -12.37 5.05
C VAL A 53 7.14 -12.15 6.51
N ARG A 54 6.41 -11.06 6.81
CA ARG A 54 5.87 -10.75 8.14
C ARG A 54 4.43 -11.22 8.33
N GLY A 55 3.78 -11.75 7.29
CA GLY A 55 2.37 -12.12 7.30
C GLY A 55 1.41 -10.93 7.39
N PHE A 56 1.88 -9.73 7.03
CA PHE A 56 1.08 -8.49 7.14
C PHE A 56 0.33 -8.16 5.85
N LEU A 57 0.80 -8.66 4.71
CA LEU A 57 0.18 -8.38 3.42
C LEU A 57 -1.22 -8.99 3.36
N LYS A 58 -2.19 -8.21 2.90
CA LYS A 58 -3.58 -8.63 2.75
C LYS A 58 -4.03 -8.59 1.30
N ASP A 59 -3.69 -7.51 0.59
CA ASP A 59 -4.05 -7.36 -0.81
C ASP A 59 -3.04 -6.50 -1.54
N VAL A 60 -2.96 -6.69 -2.86
CA VAL A 60 -2.19 -5.87 -3.79
C VAL A 60 -3.07 -5.62 -5.01
N VAL A 61 -3.58 -4.40 -5.13
CA VAL A 61 -4.43 -4.00 -6.24
C VAL A 61 -3.86 -2.78 -6.93
N LYS A 62 -4.30 -2.50 -8.15
CA LYS A 62 -3.96 -1.24 -8.81
C LYS A 62 -4.59 -0.07 -8.05
N PHE A 63 -3.93 1.08 -8.13
CA PHE A 63 -4.41 2.31 -7.50
C PHE A 63 -5.79 2.73 -8.02
N GLU A 64 -6.05 2.56 -9.32
CA GLU A 64 -7.35 2.85 -9.95
C GLU A 64 -8.49 1.96 -9.44
N ASP A 65 -8.18 0.72 -9.02
CA ASP A 65 -9.16 -0.27 -8.55
C ASP A 65 -9.36 -0.23 -7.03
N TRP A 66 -8.52 0.52 -6.30
CA TRP A 66 -8.56 0.56 -4.85
C TRP A 66 -9.68 1.45 -4.33
N GLN A 67 -10.58 0.86 -3.54
CA GLN A 67 -11.57 1.60 -2.76
C GLN A 67 -11.09 1.67 -1.31
N ALA A 68 -10.77 2.87 -0.83
CA ALA A 68 -10.37 3.04 0.56
C ALA A 68 -11.54 2.61 1.48
N PRO A 69 -11.31 1.70 2.44
CA PRO A 69 -12.33 1.39 3.43
C PRO A 69 -12.62 2.65 4.25
N GLU A 70 -13.90 2.92 4.51
CA GLU A 70 -14.31 4.07 5.33
C GLU A 70 -13.59 4.05 6.68
N GLY A 71 -12.85 5.12 6.98
CA GLY A 71 -12.15 5.31 8.28
C GLY A 71 -10.70 4.83 8.37
N ALA A 72 -9.99 4.66 7.24
CA ALA A 72 -8.55 4.36 7.20
C ALA A 72 -7.65 5.46 7.83
#